data_AF-A0A7K2XGR7-F1
#
_entry.id   AF-A0A7K2XGR7-F1
#
_cell.length_a   1.000
_cell.length_b   1.000
_cell.length_c   1.000
_cell.angle_alpha   90.00
_cell.angle_beta   90.00
_cell.angle_gamma   90.00
#
_symmetry.space_group_name_H-M   'P 1'
#
loop_
_entity.id
_entity.type
_entity.pdbx_description
1 polymer ?
#
loop_
_entity_poly.entity_id
_entity_poly.type
_entity_poly.pdbx_seq_one_letter_code
_entity_poly.pdbx_strand_id
1 'polypeptide(L)' 'ALDVAGAGDAVLRLPGATRGFVWVNGFCLGRYWSAGPQEALFVPGPVLREGANEVWVLELEGEAGAGVVLDPV' A
#
# COMPACT_ATOMS: atom_id res chain seq x y z
N ALA A 1 -11.07 4.13 3.42
CA ALA A 1 -10.67 4.73 2.14
C ALA A 1 -9.53 5.69 2.40
N LEU A 2 -8.51 5.66 1.57
CA LEU A 2 -7.38 6.58 1.62
C LEU A 2 -7.66 7.75 0.69
N ASP A 3 -7.56 8.99 1.19
CA ASP A 3 -7.86 10.20 0.42
C ASP A 3 -6.59 10.76 -0.24
N VAL A 4 -6.65 11.05 -1.55
CA VAL A 4 -5.51 11.50 -2.36
C VAL A 4 -5.85 12.80 -3.09
N ALA A 5 -5.06 13.85 -2.86
CA ALA A 5 -5.34 15.21 -3.32
C ALA A 5 -4.83 15.55 -4.74
N GLY A 6 -4.20 14.62 -5.46
CA GLY A 6 -3.65 14.88 -6.79
C GLY A 6 -3.11 13.65 -7.49
N ALA A 7 -2.92 13.76 -8.80
CA ALA A 7 -2.32 12.70 -9.62
C ALA A 7 -0.81 12.62 -9.39
N GLY A 8 -0.29 11.41 -9.26
CA GLY A 8 1.15 11.17 -9.12
C GLY A 8 1.44 9.76 -8.65
N ASP A 9 2.69 9.33 -8.86
CA ASP A 9 3.17 8.10 -8.26
C ASP A 9 3.28 8.25 -6.73
N ALA A 10 3.21 7.13 -6.02
CA ALA A 10 3.34 7.11 -4.57
C ALA A 10 4.11 5.87 -4.11
N VAL A 11 4.45 5.84 -2.83
CA VAL A 11 4.95 4.65 -2.14
C VAL A 11 4.03 4.30 -0.98
N LEU A 12 3.71 3.02 -0.86
CA LEU A 12 2.85 2.47 0.18
C LEU A 12 3.70 1.72 1.21
N ARG A 13 3.48 2.03 2.48
CA ARG A 13 4.10 1.38 3.64
C ARG A 13 3.02 0.78 4.55
N LEU A 14 3.39 -0.30 5.23
CA LEU A 14 2.54 -1.05 6.16
C LEU A 14 3.26 -1.20 7.51
N PRO A 15 3.39 -0.12 8.30
CA PRO A 15 4.08 -0.17 9.58
C PRO A 15 3.43 -1.19 10.52
N GLY A 16 4.25 -2.11 11.04
CA GLY A 16 3.80 -3.17 11.95
C GLY A 16 3.21 -4.41 11.29
N ALA A 17 3.05 -4.43 9.96
CA ALA A 17 2.68 -5.63 9.23
C ALA A 17 3.92 -6.53 8.98
N THR A 18 3.72 -7.83 8.86
CA THR A 18 4.82 -8.79 8.72
C THR A 18 5.02 -9.23 7.30
N ARG A 19 4.03 -9.88 6.67
CA ARG A 19 4.21 -10.47 5.34
C ARG A 19 2.89 -10.74 4.65
N GLY A 20 2.76 -10.29 3.40
CA GLY A 20 1.52 -10.51 2.68
C GLY A 20 1.47 -9.85 1.32
N PHE A 21 0.26 -9.50 0.89
CA PHE A 21 -0.01 -8.88 -0.41
C PHE A 21 -0.91 -7.64 -0.28
N VAL A 22 -0.73 -6.69 -1.21
CA VAL A 22 -1.51 -5.44 -1.23
C VAL A 22 -2.15 -5.23 -2.59
N TRP A 23 -3.39 -4.73 -2.57
CA TRP A 23 -4.08 -4.22 -3.74
C TRP A 23 -4.53 -2.78 -3.51
N VAL A 24 -4.45 -1.96 -4.55
CA VAL A 24 -5.03 -0.62 -4.58
C VAL A 24 -6.00 -0.55 -5.74
N ASN A 25 -7.26 -0.20 -5.47
CA ASN A 25 -8.31 -0.11 -6.48
C ASN A 25 -8.44 -1.38 -7.38
N GLY A 26 -8.22 -2.55 -6.80
CA GLY A 26 -8.24 -3.85 -7.48
C GLY A 26 -6.94 -4.21 -8.21
N PHE A 27 -5.97 -3.31 -8.33
CA PHE A 27 -4.65 -3.59 -8.89
C PHE A 27 -3.71 -4.20 -7.84
N CYS A 28 -3.13 -5.36 -8.12
CA CYS A 28 -2.19 -6.04 -7.22
C CYS A 28 -0.82 -5.38 -7.27
N LEU A 29 -0.41 -4.74 -6.16
CA LEU A 29 0.94 -4.16 -6.01
C LEU A 29 2.00 -5.24 -5.77
N GLY A 30 1.57 -6.42 -5.32
CA GLY A 30 2.44 -7.56 -5.06
C GLY A 30 2.73 -7.77 -3.58
N ARG A 31 3.84 -8.44 -3.30
CA ARG A 31 4.21 -8.94 -1.98
C ARG A 31 4.99 -7.90 -1.17
N TYR A 32 4.64 -7.73 0.10
CA TYR A 32 5.48 -7.07 1.09
C TYR A 32 6.04 -8.08 2.09
N TRP A 33 7.20 -7.77 2.68
CA TRP A 33 7.76 -8.53 3.79
C TRP A 33 8.67 -7.62 4.63
N SER A 34 8.38 -7.52 5.93
CA SER A 34 9.16 -6.72 6.89
C SER A 34 10.62 -7.16 7.05
N ALA A 35 11.00 -8.34 6.55
CA ALA A 35 12.39 -8.79 6.50
C ALA A 35 13.28 -7.93 5.58
N GLY A 36 12.70 -7.11 4.70
CA GLY A 36 13.44 -6.24 3.78
C GLY A 36 14.14 -7.01 2.64
N PRO A 37 15.03 -6.35 1.87
CA PRO A 37 15.43 -4.94 1.98
C PRO A 37 14.36 -3.96 1.47
N GLN A 38 13.31 -4.44 0.81
CA GLN A 38 12.22 -3.62 0.34
C GLN A 38 11.28 -3.26 1.50
N GLU A 39 11.22 -1.97 1.86
CA GLU A 39 10.40 -1.47 2.98
C GLU A 39 9.07 -0.83 2.53
N ALA A 40 8.89 -0.61 1.22
CA ALA A 40 7.71 0.01 0.63
C ALA A 40 7.36 -0.60 -0.73
N LEU A 41 6.10 -0.50 -1.13
CA LEU A 41 5.62 -0.86 -2.47
C LEU A 41 5.41 0.41 -3.29
N PHE A 42 5.92 0.44 -4.52
CA PHE A 42 5.60 1.50 -5.46
C PHE A 42 4.13 1.40 -5.90
N VAL A 43 3.44 2.54 -5.92
CA VAL A 43 2.07 2.67 -6.39
C VAL A 43 2.08 3.54 -7.65
N PRO A 44 1.85 2.95 -8.84
CA PRO A 44 1.78 3.73 -10.07
C PRO A 44 0.62 4.73 -10.02
N GLY A 45 0.86 5.97 -10.41
CA GLY A 45 -0.16 7.02 -10.45
C GLY A 45 -1.44 6.63 -11.20
N PRO A 46 -1.40 5.89 -12.33
CA PRO A 46 -2.61 5.41 -13.01
C PRO A 46 -3.49 4.45 -12.20
N VAL A 47 -2.98 3.86 -11.11
CA VAL A 47 -3.75 3.02 -10.19
C VAL A 47 -4.54 3.88 -9.19
N LEU A 48 -4.07 5.08 -8.88
CA LEU A 48 -4.70 6.01 -7.94
C LEU A 48 -5.80 6.83 -8.61
N ARG A 49 -6.74 7.29 -7.79
CA ARG A 49 -7.81 8.22 -8.16
C ARG A 49 -7.72 9.43 -7.25
N GLU A 50 -8.08 10.60 -7.77
CA GLU A 50 -8.32 11.77 -6.91
C GLU A 50 -9.48 11.44 -5.95
N GLY A 51 -9.31 11.78 -4.68
CA GLY A 51 -10.26 11.45 -3.62
C GLY A 51 -10.05 10.05 -3.04
N ALA A 52 -11.16 9.33 -2.84
CA ALA A 52 -11.19 8.07 -2.12
C ALA A 52 -10.61 6.89 -2.93
N ASN A 53 -9.63 6.21 -2.35
CA ASN A 53 -9.02 4.99 -2.86
C ASN A 53 -9.29 3.80 -1.92
N GLU A 54 -9.51 2.64 -2.52
CA GLU A 54 -9.66 1.38 -1.80
C GLU A 54 -8.32 0.66 -1.71
N VAL A 55 -7.98 0.18 -0.52
CA VAL A 55 -6.75 -0.60 -0.28
C VAL A 55 -7.15 -1.89 0.43
N TRP A 56 -6.75 -3.01 -0.15
CA TRP A 56 -6.87 -4.33 0.47
C TRP A 56 -5.50 -4.83 0.87
N VAL A 57 -5.40 -5.34 2.10
CA VAL A 57 -4.18 -5.97 2.63
C VAL A 57 -4.54 -7.37 3.08
N LEU A 58 -3.84 -8.36 2.52
CA LEU A 58 -3.84 -9.72 3.05
C LEU A 58 -2.58 -9.88 3.90
N GLU A 59 -2.73 -9.98 5.22
CA GLU A 59 -1.66 -10.35 6.16
C GLU A 59 -1.65 -11.87 6.34
N LEU A 60 -0.47 -12.48 6.23
CA LEU A 60 -0.29 -13.92 6.34
C LEU A 60 0.36 -14.30 7.68
N GLU A 61 0.94 -13.35 8.41
CA GLU A 61 1.70 -13.61 9.62
C GLU A 61 1.56 -12.45 10.62
N GLY A 62 0.91 -12.70 11.76
CA GLY A 62 0.73 -11.69 12.80
C GLY A 62 -0.53 -10.84 12.60
N GLU A 63 -0.47 -9.57 13.02
CA GLU A 63 -1.60 -8.63 12.96
C GLU A 63 -1.52 -7.75 11.72
N ALA A 64 -2.66 -7.15 11.32
CA ALA A 64 -2.80 -6.33 10.12
C ALA A 64 -1.99 -5.00 10.11
N GLY A 65 -1.10 -4.79 11.08
CA GLY A 65 -0.30 -3.58 11.26
C GLY A 65 -1.10 -2.37 11.77
N ALA A 66 -0.42 -1.22 11.86
CA ALA A 66 -1.00 0.04 12.35
C ALA A 66 -1.81 0.80 11.28
N GLY A 67 -1.95 0.23 10.07
CA GLY A 67 -2.68 0.80 8.95
C GLY A 67 -1.81 0.99 7.69
N VAL A 68 -2.40 1.64 6.69
CA VAL A 68 -1.77 1.94 5.39
C VAL A 68 -1.25 3.37 5.42
N VAL A 69 0.03 3.54 5.09
CA VAL A 69 0.65 4.85 4.86
C VAL A 69 0.95 4.98 3.37
N LEU A 70 0.55 6.09 2.77
CA LEU A 70 0.85 6.41 1.38
C LEU A 70 1.55 7.76 1.33
N ASP A 71 2.77 7.76 0.81
CA ASP A 71 3.57 8.97 0.64
C ASP A 71 3.72 9.25 -0.87
N PRO A 72 3.44 10.48 -1.34
CA PRO A 72 3.73 10.87 -2.73
C PRO A 72 5.23 10.70 -3.06
N VAL A 73 5.53 10.37 -4.32
CA VAL A 73 6.89 10.37 -4.87
C VAL A 73 7.30 11.76 -5.33
#